data_AF-X1FWN0-F1
#
_entry.id   AF-X1FWN0-F1
#
_cell.length_a   1.000
_cell.length_b   1.000
_cell.length_c   1.000
_cell.angle_alpha   90.00
_cell.angle_beta   90.00
_cell.angle_gamma   90.00
#
_symmetry.space_group_name_H-M   'P 1'
#
loop_
_entity.id
_entity.type
_entity.pdbx_description
1 polymer ?
#
loop_
_entity_poly.entity_id
_entity_poly.type
_entity_poly.pdbx_seq_one_letter_code
_entity_poly.pdbx_strand_id
1 'polypeptide(L)'
;MKERYIKELIDFNHFQLFKDVFTYTNILVLNKELKENFDFFKVENESNITNLRKIDFKKIDYNYLPKDKIVVNGKKINNNLKKINNLPQKIKDNCEIKIGIATLRDSLYIIEKKLNKSFYEKEFEGKKYKIEKKIVKKLLLANSIKSKNNKKKLYKNIIFPYYPKDNRFFIIPKPKLKSNYPNCYKYFLAIKGELMKRDKGRDRINGYGEWYAYGRVQGYNAIGDKIICPNMMPEPRFEKIKDDSLFIAGYGIICNKDIDWLYKILNSKIFWYYI
;
A
#
# COMPACT_ATOMS: atom_id res chain seq x y z
N MET A 1 10.64 25.65 -11.82
CA MET A 1 10.55 25.48 -13.28
C MET A 1 11.36 26.58 -13.95
N LYS A 2 12.34 26.22 -14.79
CA LYS A 2 13.15 27.21 -15.54
C LYS A 2 12.31 27.91 -16.62
N GLU A 3 11.35 27.20 -17.18
CA GLU A 3 10.48 27.70 -18.24
C GLU A 3 9.07 27.95 -17.68
N ARG A 4 8.62 29.20 -17.75
CA ARG A 4 7.38 29.71 -17.12
C ARG A 4 6.25 29.85 -18.14
N TYR A 5 5.90 28.73 -18.78
CA TYR A 5 5.06 28.74 -19.99
C TYR A 5 3.58 28.53 -19.75
N ILE A 6 3.16 28.07 -18.58
CA ILE A 6 1.73 28.01 -18.23
C ILE A 6 1.17 29.42 -18.24
N LYS A 7 0.17 29.64 -19.10
CA LYS A 7 -0.64 30.84 -19.12
C LYS A 7 -1.88 30.63 -18.26
N GLU A 8 -2.52 29.48 -18.41
CA GLU A 8 -3.79 29.16 -17.77
C GLU A 8 -3.85 27.67 -17.40
N LEU A 9 -4.43 27.36 -16.26
CA LEU A 9 -4.71 26.01 -15.79
C LEU A 9 -6.13 25.95 -15.20
N ILE A 10 -7.00 25.14 -15.80
CA ILE A 10 -8.33 24.83 -15.27
C ILE A 10 -8.31 23.39 -14.77
N ASP A 11 -8.48 23.19 -13.46
CA ASP A 11 -8.60 21.88 -12.82
C ASP A 11 -10.07 21.53 -12.63
N PHE A 12 -10.56 20.49 -13.31
CA PHE A 12 -11.95 20.03 -13.18
C PHE A 12 -12.19 19.21 -11.90
N ASN A 13 -11.19 19.07 -11.04
CA ASN A 13 -11.30 18.41 -9.74
C ASN A 13 -11.86 16.99 -9.91
N HIS A 14 -12.92 16.63 -9.17
CA HIS A 14 -13.56 15.31 -9.23
C HIS A 14 -14.72 15.25 -10.23
N PHE A 15 -15.00 16.33 -10.96
CA PHE A 15 -16.13 16.38 -11.90
C PHE A 15 -15.83 15.57 -13.15
N GLN A 16 -16.73 14.66 -13.49
CA GLN A 16 -16.62 13.78 -14.65
C GLN A 16 -17.10 14.51 -15.90
N LEU A 17 -16.20 14.75 -16.85
CA LEU A 17 -16.54 15.42 -18.11
C LEU A 17 -17.00 14.46 -19.21
N PHE A 18 -16.55 13.20 -19.15
CA PHE A 18 -16.85 12.19 -20.15
C PHE A 18 -17.59 11.03 -19.49
N LYS A 19 -18.77 10.72 -20.01
CA LYS A 19 -19.58 9.60 -19.55
C LYS A 19 -18.77 8.31 -19.62
N ASP A 20 -18.86 7.48 -18.57
CA ASP A 20 -18.19 6.18 -18.45
C ASP A 20 -16.64 6.21 -18.42
N VAL A 21 -16.02 7.39 -18.27
CA VAL A 21 -14.58 7.55 -18.08
C VAL A 21 -14.26 8.22 -16.73
N PHE A 22 -13.63 7.47 -15.82
CA PHE A 22 -13.18 7.99 -14.53
C PHE A 22 -11.76 8.57 -14.63
N THR A 23 -11.65 9.79 -15.15
CA THR A 23 -10.35 10.50 -15.28
C THR A 23 -10.41 11.91 -14.69
N TYR A 24 -9.38 12.25 -13.92
CA TYR A 24 -9.11 13.64 -13.54
C TYR A 24 -8.70 14.42 -14.79
N THR A 25 -9.43 15.49 -15.10
CA THR A 25 -9.20 16.29 -16.32
C THR A 25 -8.76 17.70 -15.95
N ASN A 26 -7.86 18.25 -16.74
CA ASN A 26 -7.50 19.67 -16.70
C ASN A 26 -7.37 20.23 -18.11
N ILE A 27 -7.54 21.56 -18.24
CA ILE A 27 -7.14 22.31 -19.43
C ILE A 27 -5.86 23.06 -19.07
N LEU A 28 -4.83 22.88 -19.88
CA LEU A 28 -3.54 23.56 -19.75
C LEU A 28 -3.29 24.40 -20.99
N VAL A 29 -3.23 25.72 -20.82
CA VAL A 29 -2.88 26.66 -21.90
C VAL A 29 -1.45 27.12 -21.71
N LEU A 30 -0.64 26.96 -22.76
CA LEU A 30 0.78 27.30 -22.76
C LEU A 30 1.06 28.51 -23.66
N ASN A 31 2.00 29.35 -23.24
CA ASN A 31 2.52 30.47 -24.01
C ASN A 31 4.00 30.67 -23.63
N LYS A 32 4.88 30.73 -24.64
CA LYS A 32 6.34 30.83 -24.51
C LYS A 32 6.84 32.15 -23.91
N GLU A 33 6.03 33.21 -23.87
CA GLU A 33 6.41 34.47 -23.22
C GLU A 33 6.68 34.23 -21.72
N LEU A 34 7.76 34.81 -21.20
CA LEU A 34 8.11 34.73 -19.79
C LEU A 34 7.05 35.46 -18.94
N LYS A 35 6.59 34.83 -17.84
CA LYS A 35 5.57 35.41 -16.94
C LYS A 35 5.94 35.18 -15.48
N GLU A 36 5.50 36.09 -14.62
CA GLU A 36 5.64 35.92 -13.16
C GLU A 36 4.52 35.06 -12.57
N ASN A 37 3.32 35.17 -13.15
CA ASN A 37 2.10 34.51 -12.68
C ASN A 37 1.37 33.82 -13.84
N PHE A 38 0.49 32.88 -13.51
CA PHE A 38 -0.47 32.27 -14.44
C PHE A 38 -1.88 32.24 -13.85
N ASP A 39 -2.87 32.11 -14.72
CA ASP A 39 -4.28 32.02 -14.33
C ASP A 39 -4.63 30.60 -13.91
N PHE A 40 -5.22 30.46 -12.73
CA PHE A 40 -5.66 29.18 -12.20
C PHE A 40 -7.12 29.22 -11.79
N PHE A 41 -7.86 28.21 -12.22
CA PHE A 41 -9.21 27.98 -11.72
C PHE A 41 -9.40 26.51 -11.36
N LYS A 42 -10.11 26.27 -10.27
CA LYS A 42 -10.53 24.94 -9.84
C LYS A 42 -12.04 24.88 -9.84
N VAL A 43 -12.61 23.95 -10.58
CA VAL A 43 -14.06 23.74 -10.65
C VAL A 43 -14.56 23.25 -9.29
N GLU A 44 -15.55 23.96 -8.75
CA GLU A 44 -16.16 23.66 -7.45
C GLU A 44 -17.58 23.10 -7.59
N ASN A 45 -18.26 23.39 -8.72
CA ASN A 45 -19.62 22.94 -9.00
C ASN A 45 -19.88 22.81 -10.52
N GLU A 46 -20.99 22.17 -10.89
CA GLU A 46 -21.38 21.97 -12.29
C GLU A 46 -21.65 23.28 -13.05
N SER A 47 -22.09 24.35 -12.37
CA SER A 47 -22.35 25.63 -13.03
C SER A 47 -21.07 26.33 -13.50
N ASN A 48 -19.92 26.04 -12.88
CA ASN A 48 -18.63 26.46 -13.40
C ASN A 48 -18.29 25.79 -14.74
N ILE A 49 -18.74 24.55 -14.96
CA ILE A 49 -18.47 23.79 -16.19
C ILE A 49 -19.29 24.36 -17.36
N THR A 50 -20.54 24.73 -17.11
CA THR A 50 -21.45 25.24 -18.15
C THR A 50 -21.14 26.66 -18.58
N ASN A 51 -20.40 27.44 -17.79
CA ASN A 51 -20.05 28.81 -18.13
C ASN A 51 -18.61 29.19 -17.76
N LEU A 52 -17.65 28.58 -18.46
CA LEU A 52 -16.22 28.85 -18.27
C LEU A 52 -15.83 30.33 -18.53
N ARG A 53 -16.66 31.09 -19.28
CA ARG A 53 -16.39 32.50 -19.62
C ARG A 53 -16.62 33.48 -18.46
N LYS A 54 -17.34 33.07 -17.41
CA LYS A 54 -17.62 33.90 -16.22
C LYS A 54 -16.78 33.50 -15.01
N ILE A 55 -15.69 32.78 -15.23
CA ILE A 55 -14.80 32.32 -14.18
C ILE A 55 -13.90 33.46 -13.70
N ASP A 56 -13.78 33.60 -12.37
CA ASP A 56 -12.77 34.43 -11.75
C ASP A 56 -11.49 33.61 -11.50
N PHE A 57 -10.44 33.93 -12.26
CA PHE A 57 -9.16 33.23 -12.17
C PHE A 57 -8.33 33.74 -10.99
N LYS A 58 -7.77 32.81 -10.22
CA LYS A 58 -6.76 33.12 -9.21
C LYS A 58 -5.40 33.22 -9.90
N LYS A 59 -4.68 34.33 -9.69
CA LYS A 59 -3.29 34.45 -10.13
C LYS A 59 -2.37 33.65 -9.22
N ILE A 60 -1.60 32.74 -9.81
CA ILE A 60 -0.61 31.92 -9.10
C ILE A 60 0.79 32.35 -9.52
N ASP A 61 1.59 32.76 -8.54
CA ASP A 61 2.99 33.15 -8.76
C ASP A 61 3.89 31.91 -8.83
N TYR A 62 4.66 31.83 -9.92
CA TYR A 62 5.61 30.76 -10.20
C TYR A 62 6.65 30.55 -9.10
N ASN A 63 7.02 31.59 -8.36
CA ASN A 63 8.00 31.53 -7.27
C ASN A 63 7.49 30.70 -6.08
N TYR A 64 6.16 30.50 -5.96
CA TYR A 64 5.56 29.70 -4.90
C TYR A 64 5.27 28.26 -5.30
N LEU A 65 5.47 27.88 -6.57
CA LEU A 65 5.34 26.51 -7.02
C LEU A 65 6.56 25.65 -6.61
N PRO A 66 6.35 24.35 -6.32
CA PRO A 66 7.44 23.38 -6.26
C PRO A 66 8.28 23.39 -7.56
N LYS A 67 9.56 23.02 -7.48
CA LYS A 67 10.46 23.07 -8.64
C LYS A 67 10.06 22.09 -9.75
N ASP A 68 9.46 20.98 -9.35
CA ASP A 68 9.24 19.73 -10.06
C ASP A 68 7.76 19.37 -10.25
N LYS A 69 6.83 20.14 -9.66
CA LYS A 69 5.38 19.86 -9.70
C LYS A 69 4.55 21.13 -9.71
N ILE A 70 3.39 21.09 -10.36
CA ILE A 70 2.38 22.16 -10.31
C ILE A 70 1.33 21.73 -9.29
N VAL A 71 1.49 22.17 -8.04
CA VAL A 71 0.53 21.92 -6.96
C VAL A 71 0.01 23.26 -6.46
N VAL A 72 -1.27 23.52 -6.71
CA VAL A 72 -1.91 24.81 -6.42
C VAL A 72 -2.78 24.69 -5.16
N ASN A 73 -2.14 24.80 -4.00
CA ASN A 73 -2.81 24.72 -2.69
C ASN A 73 -2.96 26.09 -2.00
N GLY A 74 -2.57 27.18 -2.67
CA GLY A 74 -2.56 28.54 -2.11
C GLY A 74 -1.34 28.85 -1.24
N LYS A 75 -1.03 30.15 -1.06
CA LYS A 75 0.22 30.64 -0.42
C LYS A 75 0.44 30.10 0.99
N LYS A 76 -0.61 30.09 1.82
CA LYS A 76 -0.54 29.62 3.23
C LYS A 76 -0.18 28.13 3.30
N ILE A 77 -0.85 27.29 2.49
CA ILE A 77 -0.58 25.86 2.47
C ILE A 77 0.81 25.59 1.91
N ASN A 78 1.19 26.24 0.82
CA ASN A 78 2.52 26.08 0.24
C ASN A 78 3.63 26.48 1.23
N ASN A 79 3.46 27.55 2.00
CA ASN A 79 4.41 27.94 3.03
C ASN A 79 4.50 26.91 4.16
N ASN A 80 3.37 26.36 4.61
CA ASN A 80 3.36 25.30 5.62
C ASN A 80 4.04 24.02 5.11
N LEU A 81 3.72 23.59 3.88
CA LEU A 81 4.34 22.43 3.25
C LEU A 81 5.84 22.64 3.03
N LYS A 82 6.28 23.85 2.64
CA LYS A 82 7.71 24.19 2.55
C LYS A 82 8.41 24.02 3.91
N LYS A 83 7.80 24.48 5.01
CA LYS A 83 8.35 24.29 6.36
C LYS A 83 8.49 22.80 6.71
N ILE A 84 7.46 21.99 6.46
CA ILE A 84 7.48 20.54 6.73
C ILE A 84 8.53 19.84 5.84
N ASN A 85 8.57 20.18 4.55
CA ASN A 85 9.49 19.59 3.58
C ASN A 85 10.95 20.00 3.77
N ASN A 86 11.22 21.10 4.47
CA ASN A 86 12.58 21.55 4.78
C ASN A 86 13.07 21.06 6.15
N LEU A 87 12.28 20.28 6.90
CA LEU A 87 12.77 19.65 8.13
C LEU A 87 13.98 18.75 7.83
N PRO A 88 15.05 18.80 8.64
CA PRO A 88 16.32 18.14 8.35
C PRO A 88 16.20 16.61 8.35
N GLN A 89 15.34 16.07 9.21
CA GLN A 89 15.14 14.64 9.34
C GLN A 89 13.91 14.19 8.54
N LYS A 90 14.11 13.19 7.68
CA LYS A 90 13.04 12.50 6.94
C LYS A 90 12.77 11.14 7.54
N ILE A 91 11.54 10.64 7.34
CA ILE A 91 11.15 9.28 7.74
C ILE A 91 12.08 8.25 7.10
N LYS A 92 12.41 8.41 5.81
CA LYS A 92 13.30 7.51 5.06
C LYS A 92 14.72 7.39 5.65
N ASP A 93 15.16 8.35 6.47
CA ASP A 93 16.52 8.36 7.01
C ASP A 93 16.66 7.37 8.18
N ASN A 94 15.57 7.03 8.85
CA ASN A 94 15.57 6.15 10.03
C ASN A 94 14.58 4.97 9.93
N CYS A 95 13.78 4.94 8.86
CA CYS A 95 12.72 3.96 8.69
C CYS A 95 12.64 3.44 7.26
N GLU A 96 12.33 2.16 7.14
CA GLU A 96 12.02 1.49 5.88
C GLU A 96 10.51 1.30 5.74
N ILE A 97 9.97 1.64 4.57
CA ILE A 97 8.59 1.34 4.21
C ILE A 97 8.59 0.01 3.47
N LYS A 98 7.84 -0.96 3.99
CA LYS A 98 7.63 -2.28 3.42
C LYS A 98 6.18 -2.43 2.98
N ILE A 99 5.98 -3.06 1.84
CA ILE A 99 4.65 -3.48 1.39
C ILE A 99 4.35 -4.84 2.04
N GLY A 100 3.08 -5.10 2.34
CA GLY A 100 2.64 -6.41 2.81
C GLY A 100 2.96 -7.53 1.82
N ILE A 101 2.92 -8.77 2.30
CA ILE A 101 3.12 -9.95 1.44
C ILE A 101 2.07 -9.99 0.33
N ALA A 102 2.37 -10.67 -0.78
CA ALA A 102 1.38 -10.90 -1.83
C ALA A 102 1.49 -12.33 -2.35
N THR A 103 0.46 -13.13 -2.06
CA THR A 103 0.42 -14.52 -2.53
C THR A 103 -0.10 -14.64 -3.97
N LEU A 104 -0.83 -13.61 -4.43
CA LEU A 104 -1.62 -13.56 -5.66
C LEU A 104 -2.78 -14.59 -5.74
N ARG A 105 -3.02 -15.33 -4.64
CA ARG A 105 -4.15 -16.26 -4.41
C ARG A 105 -4.39 -16.42 -2.90
N ASP A 106 -4.74 -15.33 -2.21
CA ASP A 106 -4.77 -15.31 -0.74
C ASP A 106 -5.68 -16.39 -0.14
N SER A 107 -6.80 -16.69 -0.80
CA SER A 107 -7.74 -17.74 -0.39
C SER A 107 -7.12 -19.13 -0.32
N LEU A 108 -6.06 -19.42 -1.06
CA LEU A 108 -5.38 -20.73 -1.03
C LEU A 108 -4.39 -20.84 0.14
N TYR A 109 -3.85 -19.73 0.62
CA TYR A 109 -2.85 -19.75 1.69
C TYR A 109 -3.42 -19.41 3.06
N ILE A 110 -4.47 -18.59 3.13
CA ILE A 110 -5.08 -18.17 4.40
C ILE A 110 -5.87 -19.35 5.02
N ILE A 111 -5.66 -19.58 6.30
CA ILE A 111 -6.34 -20.60 7.10
C ILE A 111 -7.07 -19.95 8.28
N GLU A 112 -8.32 -20.38 8.49
CA GLU A 112 -9.17 -19.85 9.56
C GLU A 112 -9.38 -20.87 10.68
N LYS A 113 -9.53 -22.15 10.31
CA LYS A 113 -9.88 -23.20 11.27
C LYS A 113 -8.66 -23.86 11.89
N LYS A 114 -8.52 -23.73 13.20
CA LYS A 114 -7.58 -24.51 14.00
C LYS A 114 -8.21 -25.87 14.31
N LEU A 115 -7.54 -26.97 13.97
CA LEU A 115 -8.05 -28.31 14.21
C LEU A 115 -7.67 -28.80 15.61
N ASN A 116 -6.41 -28.62 16.01
CA ASN A 116 -5.91 -28.97 17.35
C ASN A 116 -4.61 -28.19 17.68
N LYS A 117 -3.86 -28.61 18.71
CA LYS A 117 -2.60 -27.95 19.12
C LYS A 117 -1.50 -28.03 18.05
N SER A 118 -1.54 -29.02 17.16
CA SER A 118 -0.49 -29.34 16.19
C SER A 118 -0.88 -29.06 14.74
N PHE A 119 -2.17 -28.96 14.44
CA PHE A 119 -2.68 -28.83 13.07
C PHE A 119 -3.76 -27.77 12.91
N TYR A 120 -3.78 -27.18 11.72
CA TYR A 120 -4.89 -26.43 11.16
C TYR A 120 -5.63 -27.27 10.12
N GLU A 121 -6.84 -26.86 9.77
CA GLU A 121 -7.65 -27.46 8.71
C GLU A 121 -7.84 -26.48 7.56
N LYS A 122 -7.59 -26.94 6.34
CA LYS A 122 -7.82 -26.19 5.11
C LYS A 122 -8.72 -26.99 4.19
N GLU A 123 -9.76 -26.36 3.66
CA GLU A 123 -10.66 -26.98 2.70
C GLU A 123 -10.32 -26.51 1.28
N PHE A 124 -10.40 -27.43 0.33
CA PHE A 124 -10.32 -27.16 -1.10
C PHE A 124 -11.15 -28.20 -1.86
N GLU A 125 -12.09 -27.73 -2.69
CA GLU A 125 -13.00 -28.56 -3.49
C GLU A 125 -13.73 -29.64 -2.64
N GLY A 126 -14.27 -29.25 -1.48
CA GLY A 126 -14.98 -30.14 -0.56
C GLY A 126 -14.10 -31.14 0.20
N LYS A 127 -12.79 -31.20 -0.09
CA LYS A 127 -11.83 -32.05 0.65
C LYS A 127 -11.13 -31.25 1.74
N LYS A 128 -11.01 -31.87 2.92
CA LYS A 128 -10.32 -31.29 4.08
C LYS A 128 -8.90 -31.81 4.16
N TYR A 129 -7.96 -30.88 4.32
CA TYR A 129 -6.53 -31.14 4.45
C TYR A 129 -6.04 -30.64 5.81
N LYS A 130 -5.19 -31.45 6.46
CA LYS A 130 -4.47 -31.04 7.66
C LYS A 130 -3.25 -30.22 7.24
N ILE A 131 -2.94 -29.18 8.00
CA ILE A 131 -1.74 -28.37 7.79
C ILE A 131 -0.97 -28.29 9.11
N GLU A 132 0.30 -28.64 9.09
CA GLU A 132 1.17 -28.58 10.26
C GLU A 132 1.27 -27.15 10.81
N LYS A 133 1.04 -26.95 12.11
CA LYS A 133 1.12 -25.62 12.75
C LYS A 133 2.47 -24.92 12.53
N LYS A 134 3.57 -25.69 12.43
CA LYS A 134 4.93 -25.16 12.29
C LYS A 134 5.19 -24.43 10.96
N ILE A 135 4.42 -24.69 9.89
CA ILE A 135 4.52 -23.95 8.61
C ILE A 135 3.52 -22.78 8.54
N VAL A 136 2.76 -22.54 9.60
CA VAL A 136 1.73 -21.51 9.65
C VAL A 136 2.23 -20.30 10.43
N LYS A 137 2.09 -19.10 9.85
CA LYS A 137 2.40 -17.83 10.49
C LYS A 137 1.13 -17.04 10.78
N LYS A 138 1.21 -16.18 11.80
CA LYS A 138 0.18 -15.19 12.09
C LYS A 138 0.18 -14.13 10.98
N LEU A 139 -1.00 -13.83 10.47
CA LEU A 139 -1.23 -12.87 9.39
C LEU A 139 -2.12 -11.75 9.89
N LEU A 140 -1.77 -10.53 9.56
CA LEU A 140 -2.47 -9.31 9.89
C LEU A 140 -3.12 -8.71 8.65
N LEU A 141 -4.41 -8.40 8.75
CA LEU A 141 -5.15 -7.77 7.66
C LEU A 141 -5.13 -6.25 7.85
N ALA A 142 -4.25 -5.55 7.14
CA ALA A 142 -4.10 -4.10 7.34
C ALA A 142 -5.39 -3.34 7.01
N ASN A 143 -6.14 -3.77 5.98
CA ASN A 143 -7.45 -3.20 5.65
C ASN A 143 -8.52 -3.40 6.75
N SER A 144 -8.28 -4.30 7.71
CA SER A 144 -9.19 -4.57 8.83
C SER A 144 -8.88 -3.73 10.07
N ILE A 145 -7.88 -2.85 10.00
CA ILE A 145 -7.62 -1.81 10.99
C ILE A 145 -8.82 -0.86 11.00
N LYS A 146 -9.71 -1.07 11.97
CA LYS A 146 -10.86 -0.20 12.22
C LYS A 146 -10.44 0.97 13.10
N SER A 147 -11.06 2.13 12.87
CA SER A 147 -11.01 3.25 13.80
C SER A 147 -11.50 2.79 15.18
N LYS A 148 -10.57 2.79 16.12
CA LYS A 148 -10.73 2.80 17.59
C LYS A 148 -11.32 1.61 18.37
N ASN A 149 -12.16 0.69 17.87
CA ASN A 149 -12.89 -0.18 18.83
C ASN A 149 -13.14 -1.66 18.48
N ASN A 150 -12.40 -2.31 17.56
CA ASN A 150 -12.64 -3.75 17.36
C ASN A 150 -11.41 -4.56 16.91
N LYS A 151 -10.67 -5.10 17.89
CA LYS A 151 -9.47 -5.95 17.69
C LYS A 151 -9.79 -7.38 17.20
N LYS A 152 -11.07 -7.82 17.24
CA LYS A 152 -11.45 -9.24 17.05
C LYS A 152 -11.30 -9.78 15.60
N LYS A 153 -11.15 -8.93 14.58
CA LYS A 153 -11.00 -9.36 13.16
C LYS A 153 -9.63 -9.05 12.54
N LEU A 154 -8.65 -8.68 13.36
CA LEU A 154 -7.38 -8.14 12.89
C LEU A 154 -6.42 -9.22 12.33
N TYR A 155 -6.51 -10.45 12.85
CA TYR A 155 -5.55 -11.50 12.54
C TYR A 155 -6.20 -12.75 11.93
N LYS A 156 -5.50 -13.34 10.98
CA LYS A 156 -5.74 -14.66 10.41
C LYS A 156 -4.46 -15.50 10.54
N ASN A 157 -4.50 -16.73 10.04
CA ASN A 157 -3.33 -17.57 9.89
C ASN A 157 -3.04 -17.78 8.41
N ILE A 158 -1.78 -17.99 8.04
CA ILE A 158 -1.39 -18.21 6.65
C ILE A 158 -0.32 -19.30 6.56
N ILE A 159 -0.44 -20.18 5.56
CA ILE A 159 0.62 -21.13 5.21
C ILE A 159 1.79 -20.32 4.67
N PHE A 160 2.93 -20.39 5.33
CA PHE A 160 4.14 -19.64 5.02
C PHE A 160 5.28 -20.62 4.68
N PRO A 161 5.43 -21.01 3.40
CA PRO A 161 6.38 -22.05 2.97
C PRO A 161 7.82 -21.53 2.89
N TYR A 162 8.25 -20.77 3.89
CA TYR A 162 9.57 -20.16 3.96
C TYR A 162 10.21 -20.43 5.31
N TYR A 163 11.54 -20.50 5.32
CA TYR A 163 12.35 -20.62 6.53
C TYR A 163 13.24 -19.39 6.69
N PRO A 164 13.47 -18.94 7.94
CA PRO A 164 14.38 -17.84 8.19
C PRO A 164 15.84 -18.29 8.00
N LYS A 165 16.65 -17.45 7.37
CA LYS A 165 18.11 -17.56 7.27
C LYS A 165 18.70 -16.16 7.05
N ASP A 166 19.74 -15.78 7.77
CA ASP A 166 20.46 -14.50 7.61
C ASP A 166 19.53 -13.26 7.60
N ASN A 167 18.59 -13.18 8.56
CA ASN A 167 17.55 -12.13 8.64
C ASN A 167 16.64 -11.98 7.40
N ARG A 168 16.59 -13.02 6.56
CA ARG A 168 15.73 -13.11 5.38
C ARG A 168 14.93 -14.40 5.40
N PHE A 169 13.90 -14.46 4.57
CA PHE A 169 13.12 -15.67 4.35
C PHE A 169 13.43 -16.29 3.00
N PHE A 170 13.68 -17.59 3.01
CA PHE A 170 13.94 -18.39 1.82
C PHE A 170 12.88 -19.47 1.68
N ILE A 171 12.52 -19.81 0.44
CA ILE A 171 11.51 -20.84 0.20
C ILE A 171 12.01 -22.20 0.67
N ILE A 172 11.17 -22.94 1.39
CA ILE A 172 11.48 -24.30 1.83
C ILE A 172 11.60 -25.16 0.56
N PRO A 173 12.74 -25.83 0.29
CA PRO A 173 12.88 -26.69 -0.88
C PRO A 173 11.95 -27.90 -0.82
N LYS A 174 11.49 -28.39 -1.98
CA LYS A 174 10.51 -29.48 -2.07
C LYS A 174 10.85 -30.72 -1.23
N PRO A 175 12.11 -31.24 -1.19
CA PRO A 175 12.44 -32.39 -0.36
C PRO A 175 12.22 -32.13 1.14
N LYS A 176 12.62 -30.94 1.62
CA LYS A 176 12.42 -30.54 3.02
C LYS A 176 10.95 -30.33 3.33
N LEU A 177 10.19 -29.75 2.40
CA LEU A 177 8.75 -29.55 2.55
C LEU A 177 8.02 -30.90 2.69
N LYS A 178 8.34 -31.86 1.80
CA LYS A 178 7.74 -33.20 1.81
C LYS A 178 8.07 -33.97 3.10
N SER A 179 9.30 -33.87 3.58
CA SER A 179 9.75 -34.59 4.79
C SER A 179 9.20 -33.96 6.08
N ASN A 180 9.30 -32.64 6.22
CA ASN A 180 8.97 -31.95 7.48
C ASN A 180 7.49 -31.55 7.59
N TYR A 181 6.79 -31.41 6.45
CA TYR A 181 5.40 -30.95 6.37
C TYR A 181 4.58 -31.78 5.36
N PRO A 182 4.51 -33.11 5.52
CA PRO A 182 3.90 -34.00 4.53
C PRO A 182 2.42 -33.70 4.25
N ASN A 183 1.64 -33.24 5.24
CA ASN A 183 0.22 -32.92 5.03
C ASN A 183 0.05 -31.60 4.27
N CYS A 184 0.83 -30.58 4.62
CA CYS A 184 0.89 -29.33 3.84
C CYS A 184 1.35 -29.59 2.40
N TYR A 185 2.32 -30.48 2.20
CA TYR A 185 2.76 -30.86 0.86
C TYR A 185 1.64 -31.54 0.05
N LYS A 186 0.87 -32.44 0.67
CA LYS A 186 -0.33 -33.05 0.05
C LYS A 186 -1.38 -32.00 -0.33
N TYR A 187 -1.63 -31.00 0.53
CA TYR A 187 -2.52 -29.89 0.23
C TYR A 187 -2.02 -29.08 -0.98
N PHE A 188 -0.73 -28.70 -0.97
CA PHE A 188 -0.15 -27.97 -2.09
C PHE A 188 -0.32 -28.73 -3.40
N LEU A 189 -0.10 -30.05 -3.43
CA LEU A 189 -0.29 -30.84 -4.64
C LEU A 189 -1.72 -30.74 -5.18
N ALA A 190 -2.72 -30.75 -4.30
CA ALA A 190 -4.12 -30.60 -4.68
C ALA A 190 -4.42 -29.23 -5.30
N ILE A 191 -3.82 -28.16 -4.78
CA ILE A 191 -4.04 -26.79 -5.28
C ILE A 191 -3.06 -26.35 -6.37
N LYS A 192 -2.15 -27.25 -6.82
CA LYS A 192 -1.11 -26.92 -7.79
C LYS A 192 -1.68 -26.31 -9.07
N GLY A 193 -2.77 -26.87 -9.59
CA GLY A 193 -3.44 -26.37 -10.79
C GLY A 193 -3.88 -24.89 -10.64
N GLU A 194 -4.48 -24.54 -9.51
CA GLU A 194 -4.90 -23.15 -9.22
C GLU A 194 -3.73 -22.20 -9.00
N LEU A 195 -2.64 -22.67 -8.38
CA LEU A 195 -1.42 -21.88 -8.21
C LEU A 195 -0.71 -21.59 -9.53
N MET A 196 -0.81 -22.50 -10.51
CA MET A 196 -0.25 -22.32 -11.85
C MET A 196 -1.03 -21.28 -12.69
N LYS A 197 -2.30 -20.99 -12.36
CA LYS A 197 -3.11 -19.95 -13.01
C LYS A 197 -2.74 -18.52 -12.59
N ARG A 198 -1.75 -18.34 -11.69
CA ARG A 198 -1.31 -17.02 -11.22
C ARG A 198 -0.62 -16.23 -12.32
N ASP A 199 -0.55 -14.90 -12.18
CA ASP A 199 0.10 -13.99 -13.13
C ASP A 199 -0.34 -14.19 -14.61
N LYS A 200 -1.64 -14.45 -14.82
CA LYS A 200 -2.25 -14.72 -16.14
C LYS A 200 -1.67 -15.96 -16.85
N GLY A 201 -1.22 -16.96 -16.09
CA GLY A 201 -0.63 -18.19 -16.64
C GLY A 201 0.78 -17.97 -17.20
N ARG A 202 1.43 -16.83 -16.93
CA ARG A 202 2.83 -16.64 -17.30
C ARG A 202 3.71 -17.46 -16.37
N ASP A 203 4.49 -18.37 -16.93
CA ASP A 203 5.47 -19.20 -16.22
C ASP A 203 6.61 -18.34 -15.64
N ARG A 204 6.36 -17.72 -14.50
CA ARG A 204 7.40 -17.11 -13.65
C ARG A 204 7.92 -18.09 -12.60
N ILE A 205 7.81 -19.40 -12.84
CA ILE A 205 8.46 -20.42 -12.00
C ILE A 205 9.96 -20.12 -11.86
N ASN A 206 10.60 -19.65 -12.93
CA ASN A 206 12.03 -19.33 -12.94
C ASN A 206 12.41 -18.13 -12.03
N GLY A 207 11.46 -17.25 -11.68
CA GLY A 207 11.70 -16.07 -10.84
C GLY A 207 11.28 -16.23 -9.37
N TYR A 208 10.32 -17.11 -9.08
CA TYR A 208 9.74 -17.29 -7.73
C TYR A 208 10.24 -18.56 -7.02
N GLY A 209 10.99 -19.42 -7.71
CA GLY A 209 11.48 -20.70 -7.19
C GLY A 209 10.43 -21.80 -7.33
N GLU A 210 10.02 -22.39 -6.22
CA GLU A 210 9.07 -23.52 -6.23
C GLU A 210 7.63 -23.06 -6.52
N TRP A 211 6.82 -23.90 -7.17
CA TRP A 211 5.45 -23.55 -7.59
C TRP A 211 4.48 -23.22 -6.44
N TYR A 212 4.80 -23.63 -5.21
CA TYR A 212 4.06 -23.26 -3.99
C TYR A 212 4.52 -21.95 -3.34
N ALA A 213 5.55 -21.28 -3.90
CA ALA A 213 5.96 -19.93 -3.51
C ALA A 213 4.78 -18.95 -3.59
N TYR A 214 4.87 -17.84 -2.87
CA TYR A 214 3.98 -16.71 -3.04
C TYR A 214 4.26 -16.03 -4.38
N GLY A 215 3.22 -15.43 -4.97
CA GLY A 215 3.32 -14.83 -6.29
C GLY A 215 4.20 -13.58 -6.38
N ARG A 216 4.65 -12.99 -5.26
CA ARG A 216 5.66 -11.92 -5.24
C ARG A 216 6.56 -12.02 -4.02
N VAL A 217 7.86 -11.79 -4.23
CA VAL A 217 8.89 -11.68 -3.18
C VAL A 217 8.85 -10.28 -2.56
N GLN A 218 7.88 -10.06 -1.66
CA GLN A 218 7.69 -8.78 -0.96
C GLN A 218 7.16 -9.01 0.45
N GLY A 219 7.49 -8.11 1.37
CA GLY A 219 6.93 -8.09 2.73
C GLY A 219 7.42 -9.17 3.69
N TYR A 220 8.28 -10.10 3.25
CA TYR A 220 8.75 -11.20 4.10
C TYR A 220 9.60 -10.68 5.27
N ASN A 221 10.45 -9.70 5.02
CA ASN A 221 11.41 -9.19 6.01
C ASN A 221 10.83 -8.08 6.89
N ALA A 222 9.49 -7.96 6.98
CA ALA A 222 8.84 -6.98 7.84
C ALA A 222 8.63 -7.50 9.27
N ILE A 223 9.73 -7.96 9.86
CA ILE A 223 9.81 -8.61 11.17
C ILE A 223 9.94 -7.54 12.27
N GLY A 224 9.46 -7.84 13.48
CA GLY A 224 9.57 -6.97 14.63
C GLY A 224 8.57 -5.80 14.66
N ASP A 225 8.92 -4.83 15.49
CA ASP A 225 8.12 -3.64 15.79
C ASP A 225 7.91 -2.80 14.53
N LYS A 226 6.64 -2.57 14.20
CA LYS A 226 6.23 -1.87 12.98
C LYS A 226 4.98 -1.05 13.19
N ILE A 227 4.86 0.03 12.41
CA ILE A 227 3.63 0.79 12.27
C ILE A 227 2.99 0.39 10.96
N ILE A 228 1.75 -0.08 10.98
CA ILE A 228 1.04 -0.52 9.78
C ILE A 228 -0.08 0.44 9.42
N CYS A 229 -0.43 0.50 8.13
CA CYS A 229 -1.62 1.19 7.68
C CYS A 229 -2.21 0.52 6.41
N PRO A 230 -3.52 0.65 6.15
CA PRO A 230 -4.15 0.15 4.92
C PRO A 230 -3.56 0.78 3.65
N ASN A 231 -3.75 0.14 2.50
CA ASN A 231 -3.39 0.76 1.21
C ASN A 231 -4.24 2.00 0.87
N MET A 232 -5.48 2.04 1.35
CA MET A 232 -6.42 3.13 1.12
C MET A 232 -7.16 3.41 2.42
N MET A 233 -7.23 4.69 2.78
CA MET A 233 -7.96 5.15 3.96
C MET A 233 -8.47 6.57 3.75
N PRO A 234 -9.71 6.89 4.17
CA PRO A 234 -10.27 8.24 4.10
C PRO A 234 -9.69 9.21 5.15
N GLU A 235 -8.92 8.70 6.11
CA GLU A 235 -8.21 9.48 7.14
C GLU A 235 -7.01 8.64 7.66
N PRO A 236 -5.95 9.25 8.23
CA PRO A 236 -4.77 8.52 8.67
C PRO A 236 -5.14 7.51 9.75
N ARG A 237 -4.80 6.25 9.49
CA ARG A 237 -5.05 5.12 10.39
C ARG A 237 -3.82 4.25 10.46
N PHE A 238 -3.02 4.53 11.46
CA PHE A 238 -1.80 3.79 11.73
C PHE A 238 -1.96 3.01 13.03
N GLU A 239 -1.46 1.78 13.06
CA GLU A 239 -1.47 0.92 14.24
C GLU A 239 -0.06 0.41 14.54
N LYS A 240 0.33 0.41 15.82
CA LYS A 240 1.60 -0.19 16.26
C LYS A 240 1.41 -1.69 16.47
N ILE A 241 2.30 -2.47 15.88
CA ILE A 241 2.37 -3.91 16.04
C ILE A 241 3.73 -4.25 16.61
N LYS A 242 3.72 -5.00 17.72
CA LYS A 242 4.92 -5.44 18.44
C LYS A 242 5.06 -6.96 18.37
N ASP A 243 4.98 -7.51 17.17
CA ASP A 243 5.17 -8.93 16.92
C ASP A 243 5.65 -9.22 15.48
N ASP A 244 6.07 -10.46 15.23
CA ASP A 244 6.56 -10.91 13.93
C ASP A 244 5.44 -11.34 12.95
N SER A 245 4.22 -10.85 13.14
CA SER A 245 3.13 -11.15 12.21
C SER A 245 3.45 -10.61 10.83
N LEU A 246 3.18 -11.43 9.81
CA LEU A 246 3.11 -10.97 8.43
C LEU A 246 1.87 -10.09 8.26
N PHE A 247 1.83 -9.24 7.24
CA PHE A 247 0.64 -8.45 6.92
C PHE A 247 0.37 -8.39 5.42
N ILE A 248 -0.90 -8.20 5.05
CA ILE A 248 -1.35 -7.99 3.65
C ILE A 248 -2.20 -6.71 3.53
N ALA A 249 -2.38 -6.25 2.29
CA ALA A 249 -3.26 -5.13 1.94
C ALA A 249 -2.94 -3.81 2.65
N GLY A 250 -1.65 -3.54 2.88
CA GLY A 250 -1.18 -2.33 3.54
C GLY A 250 0.32 -2.11 3.42
N TYR A 251 0.77 -1.05 4.07
CA TYR A 251 2.17 -0.70 4.27
C TYR A 251 2.58 -0.91 5.73
N GLY A 252 3.84 -1.24 5.94
CA GLY A 252 4.49 -1.32 7.25
C GLY A 252 5.70 -0.41 7.28
N ILE A 253 5.84 0.36 8.34
CA ILE A 253 6.96 1.26 8.60
C ILE A 253 7.77 0.65 9.73
N ILE A 254 9.04 0.36 9.45
CA ILE A 254 9.97 -0.27 10.39
C ILE A 254 11.09 0.72 10.63
N CYS A 255 11.38 1.06 11.88
CA CYS A 255 12.38 2.07 12.22
C CYS A 255 13.48 1.47 13.09
N ASN A 256 14.69 2.03 12.99
CA ASN A 256 15.82 1.64 13.83
C ASN A 256 15.73 2.18 15.27
N LYS A 257 14.81 3.12 15.52
CA LYS A 257 14.59 3.81 16.80
C LYS A 257 13.15 3.59 17.27
N ASP A 258 12.86 4.02 18.50
CA ASP A 258 11.51 4.00 19.07
C ASP A 258 10.48 4.57 18.08
N ILE A 259 9.41 3.80 17.85
CA ILE A 259 8.33 4.09 16.90
C ILE A 259 7.23 4.97 17.51
N ASP A 260 7.27 5.25 18.81
CA ASP A 260 6.17 5.88 19.53
C ASP A 260 5.94 7.34 19.14
N TRP A 261 7.00 8.13 18.94
CA TRP A 261 6.87 9.51 18.46
C TRP A 261 6.33 9.55 17.03
N LEU A 262 6.81 8.65 16.17
CA LEU A 262 6.38 8.58 14.77
C LEU A 262 4.91 8.17 14.68
N TYR A 263 4.49 7.20 15.48
CA TYR A 263 3.09 6.79 15.58
C TYR A 263 2.16 7.95 15.95
N LYS A 264 2.57 8.81 16.89
CA LYS A 264 1.82 10.02 17.26
C LYS A 264 1.72 11.01 16.10
N ILE A 265 2.82 11.22 15.38
CA ILE A 265 2.84 12.11 14.21
C ILE A 265 1.93 11.57 13.10
N LEU A 266 2.05 10.29 12.75
CA LEU A 266 1.28 9.66 11.66
C LEU A 266 -0.23 9.64 11.92
N ASN A 267 -0.65 9.61 13.19
CA ASN A 267 -2.06 9.72 13.58
C ASN A 267 -2.48 11.16 13.96
N SER A 268 -1.66 12.17 13.65
CA SER A 268 -1.94 13.57 13.98
C SER A 268 -2.68 14.31 12.86
N LYS A 269 -3.34 15.41 13.22
CA LYS A 269 -3.90 16.37 12.25
C LYS A 269 -2.84 16.99 11.35
N ILE A 270 -1.59 17.09 11.80
CA ILE A 270 -0.48 17.63 11.02
C ILE A 270 -0.12 16.68 9.87
N PHE A 271 -0.07 15.38 10.14
CA PHE A 271 0.12 14.39 9.08
C PHE A 271 -1.06 14.38 8.11
N TRP A 272 -2.29 14.45 8.61
CA TRP A 272 -3.45 14.55 7.73
C TRP A 272 -3.43 15.80 6.85
N TYR A 273 -3.00 16.94 7.40
CA TYR A 273 -2.83 18.17 6.66
C TYR A 273 -1.74 18.11 5.58
N TYR A 274 -0.73 17.26 5.79
CA TYR A 274 0.38 17.09 4.86
C TYR A 274 0.03 16.20 3.66
N ILE A 275 -0.85 15.21 3.85
CA ILE A 275 -1.36 14.32 2.80
C ILE A 275 -2.37 15.06 1.93
#